data_AF-A0A3D3H9D4-F1
#
_entry.id   AF-A0A3D3H9D4-F1
#
_cell.length_a   1.000
_cell.length_b   1.000
_cell.length_c   1.000
_cell.angle_alpha   90.00
_cell.angle_beta   90.00
_cell.angle_gamma   90.00
#
_symmetry.space_group_name_H-M   'P 1'
#
loop_
_entity.id
_entity.type
_entity.pdbx_description
1 polymer ?
#
loop_
_entity_poly.entity_id
_entity_poly.type
_entity_poly.pdbx_seq_one_letter_code
_entity_poly.pdbx_strand_id
1 'polypeptide(L)'
;MTATNHILTGATIALAVNHPAVAIPLAFVSHFALDAIPHFGDGTEDVFNRNKKRIFRIIVFTDIFFTVLTTTILLMTLSGKVSLLILLACMLASFLPDIGIIYRFFREIKTGKWDKPTSPLMRFHLAIEREKLWGIWVEVGLAILMILLIRQLSI
;
A
#
# COMPACT_ATOMS: atom_id res chain seq x y z
N MET A 1 5.13 -2.83 1.04
CA MET A 1 4.92 -2.94 -0.43
C MET A 1 4.50 -1.56 -0.96
N THR A 2 4.46 -1.32 -2.27
CA THR A 2 3.94 -0.03 -2.78
C THR A 2 2.49 0.21 -2.38
N ALA A 3 2.18 1.46 -2.04
CA ALA A 3 0.82 1.89 -1.71
C ALA A 3 -0.14 1.64 -2.88
N THR A 4 0.37 1.74 -4.11
CA THR A 4 -0.39 1.42 -5.33
C THR A 4 -0.95 -0.01 -5.32
N ASN A 5 -0.15 -1.00 -4.92
CA ASN A 5 -0.60 -2.40 -4.86
C ASN A 5 -1.59 -2.65 -3.72
N HIS A 6 -1.45 -1.95 -2.59
CA HIS A 6 -2.46 -1.98 -1.53
C HIS A 6 -3.81 -1.45 -2.05
N ILE A 7 -3.83 -0.29 -2.70
CA ILE A 7 -5.04 0.30 -3.29
C ILE A 7 -5.70 -0.65 -4.30
N LEU A 8 -4.93 -1.25 -5.22
CA LEU A 8 -5.45 -2.22 -6.19
C LEU A 8 -6.08 -3.44 -5.48
N THR A 9 -5.44 -3.95 -4.43
CA THR A 9 -5.97 -5.08 -3.67
C THR A 9 -7.24 -4.71 -2.92
N GLY A 10 -7.28 -3.55 -2.25
CA GLY A 10 -8.46 -3.03 -1.57
C GLY A 10 -9.65 -2.85 -2.51
N ALA A 11 -9.41 -2.33 -3.72
CA ALA A 11 -10.45 -2.22 -4.75
C ALA A 11 -10.96 -3.58 -5.25
N THR A 12 -10.06 -4.54 -5.44
CA THR A 12 -10.41 -5.91 -5.82
C THR A 12 -11.29 -6.58 -4.76
N ILE A 13 -10.95 -6.42 -3.48
CA ILE A 13 -11.74 -6.94 -2.35
C ILE A 13 -13.13 -6.30 -2.30
N ALA A 14 -13.21 -4.98 -2.51
CA ALA A 14 -14.49 -4.27 -2.54
C ALA A 14 -15.43 -4.84 -3.61
N LEU A 15 -14.92 -5.08 -4.83
CA LEU A 15 -15.68 -5.67 -5.93
C LEU A 15 -16.09 -7.12 -5.64
N ALA A 16 -15.17 -7.95 -5.14
CA ALA A 16 -15.40 -9.37 -4.94
C ALA A 16 -16.39 -9.67 -3.80
N VAL A 17 -16.34 -8.91 -2.70
CA VAL A 17 -17.12 -9.20 -1.49
C VAL A 17 -18.39 -8.36 -1.42
N ASN A 18 -18.34 -7.10 -1.84
CA ASN A 18 -19.47 -6.15 -1.85
C ASN A 18 -20.32 -6.09 -0.56
N HIS A 19 -19.70 -6.38 0.60
CA HIS A 19 -20.34 -6.32 1.92
C HIS A 19 -19.40 -5.63 2.91
N PRO A 20 -19.73 -4.45 3.44
CA PRO A 20 -18.77 -3.58 4.14
C PRO A 20 -18.21 -4.23 5.41
N ALA A 21 -19.03 -4.96 6.17
CA ALA A 21 -18.60 -5.58 7.42
C ALA A 21 -17.56 -6.70 7.23
N VAL A 22 -17.41 -7.22 6.01
CA VAL A 22 -16.42 -8.27 5.68
C VAL A 22 -15.31 -7.70 4.81
N ALA A 23 -15.66 -6.91 3.79
CA ALA A 23 -14.73 -6.34 2.83
C ALA A 23 -13.70 -5.41 3.49
N ILE A 24 -14.13 -4.53 4.41
CA ILE A 24 -13.23 -3.56 5.03
C ILE A 24 -12.21 -4.25 5.96
N PRO A 25 -12.62 -5.15 6.89
CA PRO A 25 -11.64 -5.90 7.68
C PRO A 25 -10.72 -6.76 6.82
N LEU A 26 -11.24 -7.39 5.77
CA LEU A 26 -10.43 -8.20 4.86
C LEU A 26 -9.40 -7.35 4.12
N ALA A 27 -9.78 -6.15 3.65
CA ALA A 27 -8.86 -5.21 3.03
C ALA A 27 -7.77 -4.75 4.00
N PHE A 28 -8.12 -4.45 5.26
CA PHE A 28 -7.14 -4.12 6.28
C PHE A 28 -6.15 -5.27 6.55
N VAL A 29 -6.64 -6.51 6.67
CA VAL A 29 -5.77 -7.69 6.89
C VAL A 29 -4.90 -7.97 5.67
N SER A 30 -5.42 -7.72 4.46
CA SER A 30 -4.66 -7.93 3.22
C SER A 30 -3.37 -7.11 3.18
N HIS A 31 -3.34 -5.95 3.83
CA HIS A 31 -2.13 -5.14 3.97
C HIS A 31 -0.95 -5.96 4.51
N PHE A 32 -1.12 -6.59 5.68
CA PHE A 32 -0.07 -7.38 6.31
C PHE A 32 0.28 -8.64 5.52
N ALA A 33 -0.71 -9.25 4.87
CA ALA A 33 -0.46 -10.41 4.02
C ALA A 33 0.46 -10.04 2.83
N LEU A 34 0.24 -8.86 2.24
CA LEU A 34 1.03 -8.37 1.12
C LEU A 34 2.45 -7.95 1.56
N ASP A 35 2.58 -7.30 2.70
CA ASP A 35 3.89 -6.87 3.22
C ASP A 35 4.78 -8.03 3.67
N ALA A 36 4.17 -9.17 4.02
CA ALA A 36 4.88 -10.41 4.30
C ALA A 36 5.46 -11.08 3.03
N ILE A 37 5.00 -10.68 1.83
CA ILE A 37 5.53 -11.16 0.56
C ILE A 37 6.77 -10.32 0.19
N PRO A 38 7.82 -10.94 -0.40
CA PRO A 38 8.95 -10.19 -0.94
C PRO A 38 8.52 -9.09 -1.89
N HIS A 39 8.80 -7.84 -1.54
CA HIS A 39 8.39 -6.65 -2.29
C HIS A 39 9.56 -5.67 -2.42
N PHE A 40 9.42 -4.64 -3.25
CA PHE A 40 10.55 -3.79 -3.61
C PHE A 40 11.09 -3.03 -2.39
N GLY A 41 12.41 -3.05 -2.25
CA GLY A 41 13.16 -2.15 -1.38
C GLY A 41 14.52 -1.85 -1.99
N ASP A 42 15.11 -0.71 -1.65
CA ASP A 42 16.33 -0.21 -2.29
C ASP A 42 17.63 -0.90 -1.79
N GLY A 43 17.49 -1.98 -1.02
CA GLY A 43 18.60 -2.76 -0.47
C GLY A 43 19.38 -2.06 0.64
N THR A 44 18.95 -0.88 1.10
CA THR A 44 19.61 -0.17 2.20
C THR A 44 19.11 -0.69 3.55
N GLU A 45 19.99 -1.27 4.36
CA GLU A 45 19.65 -1.74 5.72
C GLU A 45 19.40 -0.57 6.70
N ASP A 46 20.15 0.52 6.57
CA ASP A 46 19.96 1.73 7.37
C ASP A 46 18.81 2.59 6.80
N VAL A 47 17.61 2.32 7.29
CA VAL A 47 16.36 3.01 6.89
C VAL A 47 16.45 4.53 7.14
N PHE A 48 17.11 4.97 8.21
CA PHE A 48 17.18 6.40 8.53
C PHE A 48 18.07 7.15 7.53
N ASN A 49 19.23 6.60 7.19
CA ASN A 49 20.09 7.19 6.16
C ASN A 49 19.52 7.01 4.75
N ARG A 50 18.78 5.92 4.49
CA ARG A 50 17.99 5.72 3.27
C ARG A 50 17.03 6.87 3.02
N ASN A 51 16.24 7.26 4.02
CA ASN A 51 15.21 8.29 3.93
C ASN A 51 15.77 9.68 3.52
N LYS A 52 17.06 9.92 3.78
CA LYS A 52 17.77 11.15 3.38
C LYS A 52 18.26 11.14 1.94
N LYS A 53 18.35 9.98 1.29
CA LYS A 53 18.82 9.87 -0.10
C LYS A 53 17.80 10.50 -1.05
N ARG A 54 18.28 11.33 -1.99
CA ARG A 54 17.42 11.97 -3.01
C ARG A 54 16.68 10.93 -3.84
N ILE A 55 17.35 9.85 -4.24
CA ILE A 55 16.75 8.78 -5.04
C ILE A 55 15.59 8.10 -4.32
N PHE A 56 15.75 7.80 -3.03
CA PHE A 56 14.68 7.18 -2.24
C PHE A 56 13.46 8.10 -2.13
N ARG A 57 13.68 9.42 -1.92
CA ARG A 57 12.57 10.38 -1.94
C ARG A 57 11.85 10.41 -3.28
N ILE A 58 12.58 10.35 -4.41
CA ILE A 58 11.96 10.29 -5.74
C ILE A 58 11.07 9.05 -5.84
N ILE A 59 11.55 7.88 -5.42
CA ILE A 59 10.77 6.63 -5.42
C ILE A 59 9.48 6.80 -4.61
N VAL A 60 9.56 7.32 -3.39
CA VAL A 60 8.39 7.56 -2.52
C VAL A 60 7.39 8.50 -3.18
N PHE A 61 7.85 9.63 -3.74
CA PHE A 61 6.96 10.58 -4.42
C PHE A 61 6.34 10.00 -5.69
N THR A 62 7.07 9.16 -6.42
CA THR A 62 6.55 8.43 -7.57
C THR A 62 5.45 7.45 -7.16
N ASP A 63 5.63 6.68 -6.09
CA ASP A 63 4.57 5.78 -5.60
C ASP A 63 3.34 6.56 -5.11
N ILE A 64 3.52 7.67 -4.39
CA ILE A 64 2.39 8.54 -4.00
C ILE A 64 1.62 9.03 -5.23
N PHE A 65 2.33 9.48 -6.27
CA PHE A 65 1.69 9.94 -7.51
C PHE A 65 0.85 8.82 -8.16
N PHE A 66 1.43 7.62 -8.31
CA PHE A 66 0.70 6.48 -8.89
C PHE A 66 -0.43 5.97 -8.02
N THR A 67 -0.30 6.04 -6.70
CA THR A 67 -1.35 5.69 -5.73
C THR A 67 -2.55 6.61 -5.89
N VAL A 68 -2.33 7.94 -5.95
CA VAL A 68 -3.39 8.93 -6.14
C VAL A 68 -4.04 8.78 -7.51
N LEU A 69 -3.22 8.61 -8.56
CA LEU A 69 -3.72 8.41 -9.93
C LEU A 69 -4.57 7.14 -10.02
N THR A 70 -4.09 6.02 -9.49
CA THR A 70 -4.79 4.73 -9.50
C THR A 70 -6.10 4.80 -8.70
N THR A 71 -6.06 5.38 -7.49
CA THR A 71 -7.27 5.62 -6.68
C THR A 71 -8.31 6.41 -7.48
N THR A 72 -7.89 7.50 -8.13
CA THR A 72 -8.78 8.35 -8.92
C THR A 72 -9.39 7.59 -10.10
N ILE A 73 -8.58 6.86 -10.86
CA ILE A 73 -9.05 6.05 -12.00
C ILE A 73 -10.04 4.98 -11.53
N LEU A 74 -9.77 4.28 -10.43
CA LEU A 74 -10.66 3.23 -9.90
C LEU A 74 -11.99 3.80 -9.42
N LEU A 75 -11.99 4.95 -8.72
CA LEU A 75 -13.23 5.61 -8.31
C LEU A 75 -14.09 6.03 -9.51
N MET A 76 -13.47 6.50 -10.60
CA MET A 76 -14.19 6.91 -11.80
C MET A 76 -14.72 5.72 -12.60
N THR A 77 -13.92 4.65 -12.74
CA THR A 77 -14.24 3.52 -13.61
C THR A 77 -15.13 2.47 -12.95
N LEU A 78 -15.08 2.33 -11.62
CA LEU A 78 -15.88 1.36 -10.86
C LEU A 78 -17.14 2.00 -10.24
N SER A 79 -17.38 3.28 -10.48
CA SER A 79 -18.62 3.95 -10.10
C SER A 79 -19.83 3.23 -10.71
N GLY A 80 -20.78 2.84 -9.86
CA GLY A 80 -21.96 2.08 -10.28
C GLY A 80 -21.79 0.56 -10.36
N LYS A 81 -20.56 0.04 -10.26
CA LYS A 81 -20.29 -1.41 -10.14
C LYS A 81 -20.23 -1.87 -8.68
N VAL A 82 -19.74 -1.00 -7.81
CA VAL A 82 -19.71 -1.18 -6.35
C VAL A 82 -20.04 0.17 -5.70
N SER A 83 -20.56 0.15 -4.46
CA SER A 83 -20.75 1.38 -3.70
C SER A 83 -19.42 2.13 -3.56
N LEU A 84 -19.40 3.40 -3.96
CA LEU A 84 -18.21 4.26 -3.85
C LEU A 84 -17.67 4.33 -2.42
N LEU A 85 -18.57 4.30 -1.43
CA LEU A 85 -18.16 4.31 -0.03
C LEU A 85 -17.45 3.02 0.36
N ILE A 86 -17.95 1.86 -0.08
CA ILE A 86 -17.30 0.56 0.18
C ILE A 86 -15.94 0.51 -0.53
N LEU A 87 -15.89 0.93 -1.79
CA LEU A 87 -14.68 0.98 -2.59
C LEU A 87 -13.60 1.85 -1.92
N LEU A 88 -13.95 3.09 -1.58
CA LEU A 88 -13.03 4.00 -0.91
C LEU A 88 -12.61 3.47 0.46
N ALA A 89 -13.54 2.93 1.26
CA ALA A 89 -13.23 2.38 2.57
C ALA A 89 -12.26 1.19 2.50
N CYS A 90 -12.41 0.29 1.53
CA CYS A 90 -11.51 -0.84 1.36
C CYS A 90 -10.12 -0.40 0.88
N MET A 91 -10.05 0.52 -0.10
CA MET A 91 -8.78 1.09 -0.55
C MET A 91 -8.04 1.77 0.61
N LEU A 92 -8.73 2.63 1.37
CA LEU A 92 -8.14 3.28 2.54
C LEU A 92 -7.73 2.28 3.62
N ALA A 93 -8.56 1.28 3.92
CA ALA A 93 -8.26 0.26 4.92
C ALA A 93 -7.02 -0.57 4.56
N SER A 94 -6.83 -0.91 3.28
CA SER A 94 -5.66 -1.64 2.79
C SER A 94 -4.34 -0.85 2.85
N PHE A 95 -4.42 0.48 2.90
CA PHE A 95 -3.27 1.39 3.00
C PHE A 95 -3.07 1.94 4.42
N LEU A 96 -4.09 1.87 5.27
CA LEU A 96 -4.11 2.52 6.59
C LEU A 96 -2.88 2.24 7.47
N PRO A 97 -2.34 1.01 7.55
CA PRO A 97 -1.16 0.75 8.39
C PRO A 97 0.08 1.56 7.99
N ASP A 98 0.27 1.85 6.69
CA ASP A 98 1.42 2.63 6.18
C ASP A 98 1.43 4.08 6.65
N ILE A 99 0.28 4.64 7.05
CA ILE A 99 0.21 6.03 7.55
C ILE A 99 1.18 6.23 8.71
N GLY A 100 1.36 5.22 9.56
CA GLY A 100 2.31 5.30 10.67
C GLY A 100 3.77 5.37 10.18
N ILE A 101 4.13 4.64 9.13
CA ILE A 101 5.47 4.65 8.53
C ILE A 101 5.70 5.99 7.82
N ILE A 102 4.71 6.47 7.07
CA ILE A 102 4.75 7.77 6.38
C ILE A 102 4.94 8.91 7.38
N TYR A 103 4.18 8.90 8.49
CA TYR A 103 4.35 9.89 9.55
C TYR A 103 5.77 9.90 10.10
N ARG A 104 6.34 8.72 10.38
CA ARG A 104 7.74 8.57 10.84
C ARG A 104 8.71 9.10 9.80
N PHE A 105 8.57 8.73 8.54
CA PHE A 105 9.40 9.21 7.43
C PHE A 105 9.46 10.74 7.36
N PHE A 106 8.30 11.42 7.37
CA PHE A 106 8.26 12.87 7.34
C PHE A 106 8.85 13.51 8.60
N ARG A 107 8.64 12.90 9.77
CA ARG A 107 9.21 13.38 11.02
C ARG A 107 10.72 13.24 11.05
N GLU A 108 11.27 12.15 10.53
CA GLU A 108 12.72 11.93 10.41
C GLU A 108 13.37 12.93 9.45
N ILE A 109 12.74 13.21 8.30
CA ILE A 109 13.20 14.23 7.35
C ILE A 109 13.17 15.62 7.99
N LYS A 110 12.07 15.98 8.66
CA LYS A 110 11.89 17.30 9.25
C LYS A 110 12.83 17.56 10.43
N THR A 111 13.02 16.56 11.30
CA THR A 111 13.79 16.72 12.54
C THR A 111 15.25 16.35 12.40
N GLY A 112 15.61 15.59 11.36
CA GLY A 112 16.94 15.01 11.22
C GLY A 112 17.30 14.02 12.32
N LYS A 113 16.31 13.50 13.05
CA LYS A 113 16.48 12.53 14.15
C LYS A 113 15.74 11.25 13.82
N TRP A 114 16.32 10.12 14.22
CA TRP A 114 15.68 8.82 14.07
C TRP A 114 14.43 8.70 14.95
N ASP A 115 13.35 8.17 14.38
CA ASP A 115 12.08 7.97 15.06
C ASP A 115 11.83 6.49 15.36
N LYS A 116 12.03 6.11 16.62
CA LYS A 116 11.85 4.73 17.10
C LYS A 116 10.38 4.29 17.03
N PRO A 117 10.08 3.07 16.54
CA PRO A 117 8.72 2.54 16.53
C PRO A 117 8.22 2.26 17.96
N THR A 118 7.23 3.01 18.43
CA THR A 118 6.73 2.94 19.82
C THR A 118 5.51 2.03 19.99
N SER A 119 4.65 1.89 18.99
CA SER A 119 3.43 1.07 19.11
C SER A 119 3.70 -0.42 18.79
N PRO A 120 3.00 -1.37 19.45
CA PRO A 120 3.10 -2.79 19.13
C PRO A 120 2.76 -3.11 17.68
N LEU A 121 1.71 -2.46 17.14
CA LEU A 121 1.29 -2.65 15.75
C LEU A 121 2.38 -2.22 14.77
N MET A 122 3.03 -1.07 14.99
CA MET A 122 4.15 -0.60 14.16
C MET A 122 5.34 -1.56 14.23
N ARG A 123 5.66 -2.08 15.42
CA ARG A 123 6.74 -3.08 15.56
C ARG A 123 6.41 -4.37 14.82
N PHE A 124 5.17 -4.83 14.89
CA PHE A 124 4.70 -5.99 14.14
C PHE A 124 4.79 -5.76 12.63
N HIS A 125 4.27 -4.62 12.16
CA HIS A 125 4.29 -4.22 10.74
C HIS A 125 5.72 -4.26 10.18
N LEU A 126 6.68 -3.58 10.83
CA LEU A 126 8.08 -3.59 10.40
C LEU A 126 8.74 -4.98 10.50
N ALA A 127 8.29 -5.84 11.41
CA ALA A 127 8.86 -7.17 11.60
C ALA A 127 8.47 -8.16 10.48
N ILE A 128 7.32 -7.94 9.84
CA ILE A 128 6.84 -8.79 8.76
C ILE A 128 7.30 -8.31 7.38
N GLU A 129 7.68 -7.04 7.24
CA GLU A 129 8.13 -6.46 5.97
C GLU A 129 9.28 -7.26 5.35
N ARG A 130 9.10 -7.66 4.09
CA ARG A 130 10.10 -8.38 3.29
C ARG A 130 10.58 -7.55 2.11
N GLU A 131 11.33 -6.49 2.37
CA GLU A 131 11.96 -5.70 1.32
C GLU A 131 13.12 -6.45 0.62
N LYS A 132 13.10 -6.50 -0.72
CA LYS A 132 14.13 -7.07 -1.60
C LYS A 132 14.24 -6.27 -2.90
N LEU A 133 15.45 -6.10 -3.44
CA LEU A 133 15.67 -5.43 -4.73
C LEU A 133 14.85 -6.06 -5.87
N TRP A 134 14.78 -7.40 -5.90
CA TRP A 134 14.01 -8.14 -6.91
C TRP A 134 12.50 -8.14 -6.65
N GLY A 135 12.05 -7.65 -5.50
CA GLY A 135 10.63 -7.59 -5.14
C GLY A 135 9.80 -6.72 -6.09
N ILE A 136 10.45 -5.86 -6.91
CA ILE A 136 9.78 -5.13 -7.98
C ILE A 136 9.04 -6.04 -8.97
N TRP A 137 9.59 -7.22 -9.27
CA TRP A 137 8.94 -8.17 -10.18
C TRP A 137 7.68 -8.78 -9.57
N VAL A 138 7.69 -9.00 -8.26
CA VAL A 138 6.52 -9.46 -7.51
C VAL A 138 5.45 -8.39 -7.52
N GLU A 139 5.83 -7.14 -7.27
CA GLU A 139 4.91 -6.01 -7.28
C GLU A 139 4.27 -5.76 -8.65
N VAL A 140 5.05 -5.84 -9.73
CA VAL A 140 4.53 -5.71 -11.09
C VAL A 140 3.59 -6.86 -11.42
N GLY A 141 3.96 -8.11 -11.09
CA GLY A 141 3.10 -9.27 -11.31
C GLY A 141 1.79 -9.18 -10.53
N LEU A 142 1.85 -8.74 -9.28
CA LEU A 142 0.69 -8.52 -8.44
C LEU A 142 -0.21 -7.41 -8.98
N ALA A 143 0.36 -6.28 -9.40
CA ALA A 143 -0.40 -5.18 -9.99
C ALA A 143 -1.17 -5.64 -11.23
N ILE A 144 -0.51 -6.37 -12.13
CA ILE A 144 -1.14 -6.95 -13.33
C ILE A 144 -2.27 -7.90 -12.93
N LEU A 145 -2.02 -8.80 -11.98
CA LEU A 145 -3.03 -9.74 -11.50
C LEU A 145 -4.26 -9.00 -10.95
N MET A 146 -4.07 -8.00 -10.09
CA MET A 146 -5.18 -7.23 -9.52
C MET A 146 -5.95 -6.47 -10.60
N ILE A 147 -5.27 -5.87 -11.58
CA ILE A 147 -5.93 -5.21 -12.71
C ILE A 147 -6.80 -6.18 -13.52
N LEU A 148 -6.29 -7.40 -13.79
CA LEU A 148 -7.04 -8.43 -14.50
C LEU A 148 -8.27 -8.90 -13.69
N LEU A 149 -8.13 -9.09 -12.38
CA LEU A 149 -9.22 -9.46 -11.50
C LEU A 149 -10.29 -8.36 -11.42
N ILE A 150 -9.88 -7.10 -11.27
CA ILE A 150 -10.78 -5.94 -11.29
C ILE A 150 -11.58 -5.92 -12.60
N ARG A 151 -10.89 -6.08 -13.74
CA ARG A 151 -11.55 -6.15 -15.04
C ARG A 151 -12.59 -7.27 -15.07
N GLN A 152 -12.23 -8.48 -14.63
CA GLN A 152 -13.13 -9.63 -14.62
C GLN A 152 -14.35 -9.42 -13.73
N LEU A 153 -14.17 -8.86 -12.53
CA LEU A 153 -15.24 -8.61 -11.56
C LEU A 153 -16.13 -7.41 -11.93
N SER A 154 -15.64 -6.52 -12.79
CA SER A 154 -16.35 -5.30 -13.21
C SER A 154 -17.26 -5.48 -14.43
N ILE A 155 -17.17 -6.60 -15.14
CA ILE A 155 -18.04 -6.92 -16.28
C ILE A 155 -19.44 -7.23 -15.76
#